data_AF-A0A7V9AXP2-F1
#
_entry.id   AF-A0A7V9AXP2-F1
#
_cell.length_a   1.000
_cell.length_b   1.000
_cell.length_c   1.000
_cell.angle_alpha   90.00
_cell.angle_beta   90.00
_cell.angle_gamma   90.00
#
_symmetry.space_group_name_H-M   'P 1'
#
loop_
_entity.id
_entity.type
_entity.pdbx_description
1 polymer ?
#
loop_
_entity_poly.entity_id
_entity_poly.type
_entity_poly.pdbx_seq_one_letter_code
_entity_poly.pdbx_strand_id
1 'polypeptide(L)'
;MSGPVTRLKLISILETVSFLGLLLMIFVGSEEGVSAVGLLHGLLFLAYALLILVDRAKLGWSSAFVALSIVTGPLGAILVLDRLRREHLGVADEMT
;
A
#
# COMPACT_ATOMS: atom_id res chain seq x y z
N MET A 1 9.09 2.17 17.60
CA MET A 1 7.98 2.53 16.69
C MET A 1 7.60 1.32 15.82
N SER A 2 6.78 0.41 16.33
CA SER A 2 6.43 -0.84 15.62
C SER A 2 4.94 -1.16 15.79
N GLY A 3 4.08 -0.26 15.28
CA GLY A 3 2.62 -0.45 15.27
C GLY A 3 2.11 -1.00 13.93
N PRO A 4 0.90 -1.60 13.90
CA PRO A 4 0.24 -2.05 12.67
C PRO A 4 0.20 -0.97 11.56
N VAL A 5 -0.14 0.26 11.91
CA VAL A 5 -0.15 1.44 11.01
C VAL A 5 1.21 1.69 10.36
N THR A 6 2.31 1.59 11.12
CA THR A 6 3.66 1.83 10.60
C THR A 6 4.03 0.80 9.53
N ARG A 7 3.66 -0.47 9.74
CA ARG A 7 3.92 -1.55 8.78
C ARG A 7 3.06 -1.40 7.53
N LEU A 8 1.76 -1.15 7.69
CA LEU A 8 0.86 -0.93 6.55
C LEU A 8 1.31 0.27 5.71
N LYS A 9 1.71 1.38 6.35
CA LYS A 9 2.29 2.55 5.67
C LYS A 9 3.55 2.18 4.90
N LEU A 10 4.51 1.51 5.54
CA LEU A 10 5.77 1.13 4.90
C LEU A 10 5.53 0.23 3.68
N ILE A 11 4.74 -0.83 3.84
CA ILE A 11 4.46 -1.78 2.75
C ILE A 11 3.68 -1.11 1.62
N SER A 12 2.74 -0.22 1.91
CA SER A 12 2.03 0.55 0.86
C SER A 12 3.00 1.44 0.06
N ILE A 13 3.97 2.08 0.72
CA ILE A 13 5.00 2.87 0.02
C ILE A 13 5.88 1.96 -0.86
N LEU A 14 6.36 0.84 -0.31
CA LEU A 14 7.22 -0.09 -1.04
C LEU A 14 6.50 -0.71 -2.24
N GLU A 15 5.23 -1.10 -2.08
CA GLU A 15 4.38 -1.60 -3.15
C GLU A 15 4.28 -0.57 -4.28
N THR A 16 3.95 0.68 -3.96
CA THR A 16 3.78 1.74 -4.97
C THR A 16 5.11 2.08 -5.66
N VAL A 17 6.22 2.13 -4.91
CA VAL A 17 7.56 2.36 -5.50
C VAL A 17 7.97 1.18 -6.38
N SER A 18 7.73 -0.06 -5.96
CA SER A 18 8.03 -1.25 -6.76
C SER A 18 7.22 -1.32 -8.06
N PHE A 19 5.97 -0.82 -8.04
CA PHE A 19 5.15 -0.67 -9.23
C PHE A 19 5.77 0.33 -10.22
N LEU A 20 6.25 1.49 -9.74
CA LEU A 20 6.96 2.45 -10.60
C LEU A 20 8.25 1.86 -11.16
N GLY A 21 8.97 1.08 -10.36
CA GLY A 21 10.14 0.32 -10.80
C GLY A 21 9.79 -0.69 -11.89
N LEU A 22 8.72 -1.45 -11.72
CA LEU A 22 8.23 -2.41 -12.72
C LEU A 22 7.85 -1.70 -14.02
N LEU A 23 7.13 -0.58 -13.92
CA LEU A 23 6.73 0.23 -15.06
C LEU A 23 7.96 0.77 -15.82
N LEU A 24 9.00 1.21 -15.10
CA LEU A 24 10.27 1.60 -15.70
C LEU A 24 10.93 0.44 -16.47
N MET A 25 10.98 -0.77 -15.90
CA MET A 25 11.56 -1.95 -16.56
C MET A 25 10.82 -2.29 -17.87
N ILE A 26 9.49 -2.13 -17.88
CA ILE A 26 8.66 -2.28 -19.09
C ILE A 26 9.06 -1.22 -20.12
N PHE A 27 9.16 0.05 -19.73
CA PHE A 27 9.48 1.14 -20.65
C PHE A 27 10.88 1.05 -21.27
N VAL A 28 11.86 0.54 -20.53
CA VAL A 28 13.22 0.32 -21.07
C VAL A 28 13.37 -1.02 -21.81
N GLY A 29 12.30 -1.83 -21.88
CA GLY A 29 12.29 -3.10 -22.62
C GLY A 29 13.12 -4.21 -21.99
N SER A 30 13.34 -4.20 -20.67
CA SER A 30 14.15 -5.22 -19.99
C SER A 30 13.28 -6.38 -19.51
N GLU A 31 13.32 -7.53 -20.21
CA GLU A 31 12.56 -8.73 -19.81
C GLU A 31 13.01 -9.28 -18.44
N GLU A 32 14.33 -9.35 -18.21
CA GLU A 32 14.92 -9.76 -16.94
C GLU A 32 14.49 -8.83 -15.80
N GLY A 33 14.52 -7.52 -16.05
CA GLY A 33 14.07 -6.51 -15.09
C GLY A 33 12.58 -6.62 -14.78
N VAL A 34 11.74 -6.82 -15.79
CA VAL A 34 10.30 -7.05 -15.61
C VAL A 34 10.04 -8.29 -14.77
N SER A 35 10.76 -9.39 -15.02
CA SER A 35 10.61 -10.63 -14.25
C SER A 35 11.04 -10.44 -12.79
N ALA A 36 12.23 -9.88 -12.55
CA ALA A 36 12.77 -9.69 -11.21
C ALA A 36 11.96 -8.68 -10.39
N VAL A 37 11.70 -7.50 -10.95
CA VAL A 37 10.93 -6.45 -10.27
C VAL A 37 9.45 -6.83 -10.18
N GLY A 38 8.92 -7.57 -11.16
CA GLY A 38 7.55 -8.08 -11.15
C GLY A 38 7.30 -9.05 -10.00
N LEU A 39 8.23 -9.96 -9.73
CA LEU A 39 8.16 -10.84 -8.55
C LEU A 39 8.16 -10.02 -7.25
N LEU A 40 9.09 -9.08 -7.12
CA LEU A 40 9.17 -8.21 -5.94
C LEU A 40 7.88 -7.42 -5.73
N HIS A 41 7.35 -6.80 -6.80
CA HIS A 41 6.11 -6.04 -6.77
C HIS A 41 4.92 -6.92 -6.37
N GLY A 42 4.78 -8.11 -6.97
CA GLY A 42 3.71 -9.05 -6.63
C GLY A 42 3.74 -9.49 -5.16
N LEU A 43 4.93 -9.75 -4.60
CA LEU A 43 5.08 -10.10 -3.18
C LEU A 43 4.71 -8.92 -2.26
N LEU A 44 5.11 -7.70 -2.62
CA LEU A 44 4.73 -6.50 -1.87
C LEU A 44 3.24 -6.23 -1.94
N PHE A 45 2.60 -6.43 -3.10
CA PHE A 45 1.15 -6.34 -3.26
C PHE A 45 0.41 -7.36 -2.39
N LEU A 46 0.87 -8.61 -2.33
CA LEU A 46 0.28 -9.62 -1.44
C LEU A 46 0.45 -9.26 0.04
N ALA A 47 1.63 -8.77 0.44
CA ALA A 47 1.87 -8.30 1.80
C ALA A 47 0.96 -7.11 2.16
N TYR A 48 0.81 -6.15 1.24
CA TYR A 48 -0.10 -5.03 1.35
C TYR A 48 -1.55 -5.50 1.54
N ALA A 49 -2.05 -6.37 0.66
CA ALA A 49 -3.40 -6.90 0.70
C ALA A 49 -3.68 -7.66 2.00
N LEU A 50 -2.72 -8.46 2.47
CA LEU A 50 -2.84 -9.15 3.75
C LEU A 50 -2.89 -8.18 4.94
N LEU A 51 -1.99 -7.19 4.98
CA LEU A 51 -1.94 -6.22 6.07
C LEU A 51 -3.21 -5.38 6.16
N ILE A 52 -3.73 -4.87 5.04
CA ILE A 52 -4.98 -4.10 5.06
C ILE A 52 -6.16 -4.98 5.51
N LEU A 53 -6.21 -6.26 5.12
CA LEU A 53 -7.25 -7.19 5.56
C LEU A 53 -7.19 -7.46 7.07
N VAL A 54 -5.98 -7.62 7.63
CA VAL A 54 -5.76 -7.89 9.06
C VAL A 54 -6.04 -6.65 9.91
N ASP A 55 -5.61 -5.48 9.44
CA ASP A 55 -5.67 -4.25 10.22
C ASP A 55 -7.02 -3.50 10.07
N ARG A 56 -7.85 -3.82 9.06
CA ARG A 56 -9.13 -3.13 8.80
C ARG A 56 -10.03 -2.98 10.02
N ALA A 57 -10.13 -4.02 10.86
CA ALA A 57 -11.00 -4.01 12.03
C ALA A 57 -10.48 -3.06 13.11
N LYS A 58 -9.15 -3.00 13.30
CA LYS A 58 -8.50 -2.08 14.23
C LYS A 58 -8.55 -0.63 13.76
N LEU A 59 -8.54 -0.44 12.43
CA LEU A 59 -8.64 0.88 11.80
C LEU A 59 -10.09 1.34 11.61
N GLY A 60 -11.09 0.51 11.91
CA GLY A 60 -12.51 0.83 11.69
C GLY A 60 -12.88 1.01 10.21
N TRP A 61 -12.11 0.40 9.30
CA TRP A 61 -12.32 0.55 7.85
C TRP A 61 -13.35 -0.45 7.32
N SER A 62 -14.22 0.01 6.43
CA SER A 62 -15.26 -0.82 5.82
C SER A 62 -14.68 -1.84 4.84
N SER A 63 -15.34 -2.99 4.71
CA SER A 63 -14.95 -4.01 3.72
C SER A 63 -14.98 -3.49 2.28
N ALA A 64 -15.88 -2.56 1.97
CA ALA A 64 -15.96 -1.93 0.65
C ALA A 64 -14.69 -1.11 0.33
N PHE A 65 -14.21 -0.31 1.29
CA PHE A 65 -12.95 0.42 1.13
C PHE A 65 -11.77 -0.53 0.94
N VAL A 66 -11.68 -1.57 1.78
CA VAL A 66 -10.59 -2.55 1.69
C VAL A 66 -10.59 -3.28 0.35
N ALA A 67 -11.77 -3.70 -0.13
CA ALA A 67 -11.91 -4.36 -1.42
C ALA A 67 -11.51 -3.43 -2.57
N LEU A 68 -11.97 -2.17 -2.56
CA LEU A 68 -11.58 -1.17 -3.54
C LEU A 68 -10.06 -0.97 -3.56
N SER A 69 -9.44 -0.83 -2.38
CA SER A 69 -8.01 -0.60 -2.24
C SER A 69 -7.16 -1.81 -2.68
N ILE A 70 -7.69 -3.04 -2.64
CA ILE A 70 -6.98 -4.22 -3.16
C ILE A 70 -7.15 -4.33 -4.68
N VAL A 71 -8.38 -4.18 -5.18
CA VAL A 71 -8.68 -4.37 -6.61
C VAL A 71 -7.99 -3.31 -7.48
N THR A 72 -7.78 -2.11 -6.95
CA THR A 72 -7.11 -1.01 -7.66
C THR A 72 -5.58 -1.06 -7.55
N GLY A 73 -5.02 -2.07 -6.86
CA GLY A 73 -3.58 -2.29 -6.79
C GLY A 73 -2.80 -1.08 -6.22
N PRO A 74 -1.78 -0.59 -6.93
CA PRO A 74 -0.96 0.54 -6.48
C PRO A 74 -1.74 1.82 -6.20
N LEU A 75 -2.83 2.06 -6.95
CA LEU A 75 -3.69 3.22 -6.69
C LEU A 75 -4.39 3.08 -5.34
N GLY A 76 -4.81 1.87 -4.98
CA GLY A 76 -5.39 1.58 -3.68
C GLY A 76 -4.40 1.75 -2.54
N ALA A 77 -3.13 1.37 -2.73
CA ALA A 77 -2.07 1.64 -1.75
C ALA A 77 -1.88 3.15 -1.51
N ILE A 78 -1.98 3.99 -2.55
CA ILE A 78 -1.99 5.45 -2.42
C ILE A 78 -3.22 5.93 -1.62
N LEU A 79 -4.41 5.39 -1.90
CA LEU A 79 -5.63 5.73 -1.15
C LEU A 79 -5.48 5.38 0.34
N VAL A 80 -4.85 4.26 0.65
CA VAL A 80 -4.55 3.84 2.03
C VAL A 80 -3.60 4.81 2.71
N LEU A 81 -2.53 5.24 2.03
CA LEU A 81 -1.59 6.22 2.57
C LEU A 81 -2.24 7.56 2.87
N ASP A 82 -3.07 8.04 1.95
CA ASP A 82 -3.83 9.27 2.11
C ASP A 82 -4.82 9.18 3.28
N ARG A 83 -5.55 8.05 3.40
CA ARG A 83 -6.45 7.82 4.53
C ARG A 83 -5.72 7.78 5.87
N LEU A 84 -4.61 7.04 5.97
CA LEU A 84 -3.77 7.02 7.17
C LEU A 84 -3.27 8.41 7.55
N ARG A 85 -2.93 9.25 6.56
CA ARG A 85 -2.52 10.64 6.79
C ARG A 85 -3.67 11.47 7.36
N ARG A 86 -4.87 11.38 6.79
CA ARG A 86 -6.05 12.14 7.26
C ARG A 86 -6.44 11.74 8.68
N GLU A 87 -6.42 10.45 8.99
CA GLU A 87 -6.72 9.93 10.34
C GLU A 87 -5.67 10.38 11.36
N HIS A 88 -4.38 10.47 10.99
CA HIS A 88 -3.34 11.01 11.87
C HIS A 88 -3.48 12.51 12.12
N LEU A 89 -3.82 13.30 11.09
CA LEU A 89 -4.02 14.74 11.22
C LEU A 89 -5.28 15.09 12.04
N GLY A 90 -6.35 14.31 11.90
CA GLY A 90 -7.57 14.50 12.72
C GLY A 90 -7.32 14.33 14.22
N VAL A 91 -6.48 13.36 14.60
CA VAL A 91 -6.09 13.17 16.01
C VAL A 91 -5.26 14.34 16.55
N ALA A 92 -4.41 14.96 15.73
CA ALA A 92 -3.60 16.10 16.16
C ALA A 92 -4.43 17.36 16.41
N ASP A 93 -5.50 17.58 15.64
CA ASP A 93 -6.42 18.72 15.76
C ASP A 93 -7.31 18.63 17.01
N GLU A 94 -7.72 17.41 17.41
CA GLU A 94 -8.51 17.19 18.64
C GLU A 94 -7.70 17.42 19.94
N MET A 95 -6.37 17.48 19.85
CA MET A 95 -5.47 17.64 21.00
C MET A 95 -5.01 19.09 21.25
N THR A 96 -5.44 20.06 20.42
CA THR A 96 -5.10 21.50 20.53
C THR A 96 -6.31 22.33 20.89
#